data_AF-A0A947WYU2-F1
#
_entry.id   AF-A0A947WYU2-F1
#
_cell.length_a   1.000
_cell.length_b   1.000
_cell.length_c   1.000
_cell.angle_alpha   90.00
_cell.angle_beta   90.00
_cell.angle_gamma   90.00
#
_symmetry.space_group_name_H-M   'P 1'
#
loop_
_entity.id
_entity.type
_entity.pdbx_description
1 polymer ?
#
loop_
_entity_poly.entity_id
_entity_poly.type
_entity_poly.pdbx_seq_one_letter_code
_entity_poly.pdbx_strand_id
1 'polypeptide(L)'
;MTDKTEHAELQIAGMRCASCSARLEKSLNELPDVTAVVNIATEKASLTYDPAKTDLEAILETVRHTGFDAHPARDFAAEKADRMAMLKHERNLFLVSLLLTLPLIGEMLLMFAGVHLMMPLWAQWLLATPVQFWAGARFYTGAWAALRSGGSNMDVLVALGTSA
;
A
#
# COMPACT_ATOMS: atom_id res chain seq x y z
N MET A 1 -29.21 11.27 22.29
CA MET A 1 -28.98 9.93 21.71
C MET A 1 -27.76 10.04 20.83
N THR A 2 -26.65 9.44 21.25
CA THR A 2 -25.40 9.36 20.47
C THR A 2 -25.60 8.37 19.35
N ASP A 3 -25.71 8.88 18.12
CA ASP A 3 -25.59 8.09 16.90
C ASP A 3 -24.16 7.53 16.84
N LYS A 4 -23.98 6.28 17.23
CA LYS A 4 -22.66 5.64 17.33
C LYS A 4 -22.47 4.75 16.11
N THR A 5 -22.16 5.37 14.98
CA THR A 5 -21.85 4.63 13.76
C THR A 5 -20.56 3.82 13.93
N GLU A 6 -20.61 2.51 13.63
CA GLU A 6 -19.47 1.61 13.62
C GLU A 6 -19.13 1.18 12.18
N HIS A 7 -17.85 0.92 11.94
CA HIS A 7 -17.35 0.48 10.64
C HIS A 7 -16.80 -0.95 10.75
N ALA A 8 -17.23 -1.85 9.87
CA ALA A 8 -16.80 -3.24 9.89
C ALA A 8 -16.36 -3.78 8.52
N GLU A 9 -15.24 -4.49 8.60
CA GLU A 9 -14.60 -5.44 7.69
C GLU A 9 -15.31 -6.78 7.53
N LEU A 10 -15.88 -7.17 6.39
CA LEU A 10 -16.22 -8.59 6.18
C LEU A 10 -15.44 -9.16 5.00
N GLN A 11 -14.76 -10.28 5.22
CA GLN A 11 -14.23 -11.12 4.15
C GLN A 11 -15.36 -12.06 3.69
N ILE A 12 -15.73 -11.99 2.42
CA ILE A 12 -16.79 -12.80 1.82
C ILE A 12 -16.18 -14.01 1.11
N ALA A 13 -16.60 -15.23 1.47
CA ALA A 13 -16.15 -16.45 0.81
C ALA A 13 -17.07 -16.81 -0.38
N GLY A 14 -16.46 -17.25 -1.49
CA GLY A 14 -17.18 -17.82 -2.63
C GLY A 14 -17.73 -16.81 -3.64
N MET A 15 -17.32 -15.54 -3.56
CA MET A 15 -17.75 -14.50 -4.50
C MET A 15 -17.00 -14.61 -5.83
N ARG A 16 -17.70 -14.93 -6.93
CA ARG A 16 -17.05 -15.22 -8.24
C ARG A 16 -17.55 -14.39 -9.42
N CYS A 17 -18.55 -13.54 -9.23
CA CYS A 17 -19.16 -12.78 -10.34
C CYS A 17 -19.57 -11.37 -9.91
N ALA A 18 -19.37 -10.38 -10.79
CA ALA A 18 -19.73 -8.98 -10.53
C ALA A 18 -21.24 -8.78 -10.28
N SER A 19 -22.08 -9.64 -10.86
CA SER A 19 -23.52 -9.62 -10.57
C SER A 19 -23.85 -10.16 -9.17
N CYS A 20 -23.04 -11.09 -8.65
CA CYS A 20 -23.17 -11.60 -7.28
C CYS A 20 -22.80 -10.53 -6.25
N SER A 21 -21.72 -9.77 -6.49
CA SER A 21 -21.32 -8.68 -5.59
C SER A 21 -22.38 -7.58 -5.54
N ALA A 22 -22.91 -7.16 -6.69
CA ALA A 22 -23.97 -6.14 -6.76
C ALA A 22 -25.27 -6.59 -6.07
N ARG A 23 -25.63 -7.88 -6.18
CA ARG A 23 -26.79 -8.43 -5.48
C ARG A 23 -26.58 -8.41 -3.96
N LEU A 24 -25.42 -8.88 -3.49
CA LEU A 24 -25.11 -8.87 -2.06
C LEU A 24 -25.08 -7.45 -1.50
N GLU A 25 -24.42 -6.53 -2.20
CA GLU A 25 -24.37 -5.11 -1.82
C GLU A 25 -25.77 -4.51 -1.69
N LYS A 26 -26.66 -4.80 -2.64
CA LYS A 26 -28.06 -4.35 -2.56
C LYS A 26 -28.77 -4.92 -1.34
N SER A 27 -28.66 -6.23 -1.09
CA SER A 27 -29.29 -6.87 0.08
C SER A 27 -28.77 -6.34 1.41
N LEU A 28 -27.48 -6.00 1.50
CA LEU A 28 -26.90 -5.41 2.71
C LEU A 28 -27.35 -3.96 2.93
N ASN A 29 -27.51 -3.17 1.86
CA ASN A 29 -28.02 -1.79 1.94
C ASN A 29 -29.55 -1.72 2.17
N GLU A 30 -30.28 -2.83 2.08
CA GLU A 30 -31.69 -2.91 2.46
C GLU A 30 -31.89 -3.02 3.99
N LEU A 31 -30.82 -3.32 4.74
CA LEU A 31 -30.86 -3.35 6.20
C LEU A 31 -30.96 -1.93 6.79
N PRO A 32 -31.66 -1.75 7.92
CA PRO A 32 -31.88 -0.43 8.51
C PRO A 32 -30.58 0.20 9.01
N ASP A 33 -30.33 1.43 8.55
CA ASP A 33 -29.13 2.22 8.86
C ASP A 33 -27.80 1.49 8.58
N VAL A 34 -27.77 0.67 7.53
CA VAL A 34 -26.56 0.03 7.00
C VAL A 34 -26.19 0.65 5.66
N THR A 35 -24.95 1.09 5.54
CA THR A 35 -24.32 1.42 4.26
C THR A 35 -23.23 0.39 3.97
N ALA A 36 -23.38 -0.37 2.90
CA ALA A 36 -22.48 -1.45 2.52
C ALA A 36 -21.90 -1.20 1.12
N VAL A 37 -20.60 -1.46 0.97
CA VAL A 37 -19.90 -1.45 -0.33
C VAL A 37 -19.16 -2.77 -0.49
N VAL A 38 -19.35 -3.46 -1.60
CA VAL A 38 -18.76 -4.79 -1.84
C VAL A 38 -17.74 -4.72 -2.98
N ASN A 39 -16.54 -5.20 -2.71
CA ASN A 39 -15.46 -5.27 -3.69
C ASN A 39 -15.15 -6.73 -4.03
N ILE A 40 -15.53 -7.13 -5.24
CA ILE A 40 -15.27 -8.46 -5.78
C ILE A 40 -13.78 -8.77 -5.96
N ALA A 41 -12.94 -7.79 -6.30
CA ALA A 41 -11.53 -8.03 -6.56
C ALA A 41 -10.76 -8.41 -5.28
N THR A 42 -11.25 -7.94 -4.13
CA THR A 42 -10.66 -8.23 -2.81
C THR A 42 -11.49 -9.22 -2.00
N GLU A 43 -12.65 -9.65 -2.52
CA GLU A 43 -13.64 -10.46 -1.79
C GLU A 43 -14.00 -9.86 -0.42
N LYS A 44 -14.10 -8.52 -0.34
CA LYS A 44 -14.36 -7.78 0.91
C LYS A 44 -15.65 -6.98 0.81
N ALA A 45 -16.37 -6.86 1.91
CA ALA A 45 -17.49 -5.94 2.09
C ALA A 45 -17.18 -4.96 3.23
N SER A 46 -17.19 -3.67 2.92
CA SER A 46 -17.02 -2.60 3.89
C SER A 46 -18.39 -2.10 4.33
N LEU A 47 -18.63 -2.10 5.64
CA LEU A 47 -19.93 -1.79 6.24
C LEU A 47 -19.81 -0.57 7.16
N THR A 48 -20.85 0.23 7.17
CA THR A 48 -21.08 1.31 8.13
C THR A 48 -22.47 1.12 8.69
N TYR A 49 -22.61 0.86 9.99
CA TYR A 49 -23.89 0.54 10.61
C TYR A 49 -24.00 1.10 12.04
N ASP A 50 -25.23 1.28 12.52
CA ASP A 50 -25.51 1.60 13.92
C ASP A 50 -25.74 0.30 14.72
N PRO A 51 -24.84 -0.10 15.64
CA PRO A 51 -24.98 -1.31 16.45
C PRO A 51 -26.19 -1.25 17.40
N ALA A 52 -26.80 -0.08 17.61
CA ALA A 52 -28.05 0.04 18.36
C ALA A 52 -29.28 -0.39 17.56
N LYS A 53 -29.19 -0.46 16.22
CA LYS A 53 -30.31 -0.77 15.32
C LYS A 53 -30.13 -2.07 14.56
N THR A 54 -28.91 -2.36 14.13
CA THR A 54 -28.57 -3.57 13.37
C THR A 54 -27.33 -4.20 13.99
N ASP A 55 -27.46 -5.46 14.43
CA ASP A 55 -26.33 -6.20 14.98
C ASP A 55 -25.49 -6.85 13.86
N LEU A 56 -24.21 -7.06 14.11
CA LEU A 56 -23.28 -7.71 13.18
C LEU A 56 -23.76 -9.12 12.82
N GLU A 57 -24.40 -9.83 13.75
CA GLU A 57 -24.97 -11.17 13.50
C GLU A 57 -26.08 -11.13 12.45
N ALA A 58 -26.96 -10.11 12.47
CA ALA A 58 -28.00 -9.94 11.45
C ALA A 58 -27.42 -9.64 10.06
N ILE A 59 -26.29 -8.94 10.01
CA ILE A 59 -25.56 -8.69 8.76
C ILE A 59 -24.98 -10.00 8.22
N LEU A 60 -24.34 -10.81 9.07
CA LEU A 60 -23.81 -12.12 8.69
C LEU A 60 -24.92 -13.08 8.22
N GLU A 61 -26.07 -13.07 8.89
CA GLU A 61 -27.27 -13.83 8.49
C GLU A 61 -27.72 -13.44 7.08
N THR A 62 -27.74 -12.14 6.79
CA THR A 62 -28.11 -11.60 5.46
C THR A 62 -27.14 -12.08 4.39
N VAL A 63 -25.83 -12.09 4.67
CA VAL A 63 -24.83 -12.65 3.76
C VAL A 63 -25.11 -14.13 3.49
N ARG A 64 -25.39 -14.93 4.54
CA ARG A 64 -25.74 -16.35 4.41
C ARG A 64 -26.99 -16.58 3.59
N HIS A 65 -28.02 -15.75 3.76
CA HIS A 65 -29.26 -15.81 2.97
C HIS A 65 -29.03 -15.56 1.47
N THR A 66 -28.04 -14.75 1.12
CA THR A 66 -27.66 -14.53 -0.29
C THR A 66 -26.79 -15.65 -0.88
N GLY A 67 -26.42 -16.65 -0.07
CA GLY A 67 -25.66 -17.83 -0.49
C GLY A 67 -24.15 -17.70 -0.38
N PHE A 68 -23.66 -16.73 0.40
CA PHE A 68 -22.24 -16.54 0.67
C PHE A 68 -21.94 -16.75 2.15
N ASP A 69 -20.68 -16.99 2.50
CA ASP A 69 -20.24 -16.97 3.89
C ASP A 69 -19.39 -15.73 4.15
N ALA A 70 -19.39 -15.24 5.38
CA ALA A 70 -18.61 -14.07 5.75
C ALA A 70 -17.99 -14.21 7.13
N HIS A 71 -16.78 -13.68 7.25
CA HIS A 71 -16.08 -13.57 8.53
C HIS A 71 -15.59 -12.14 8.72
N PRO A 72 -15.50 -11.63 9.96
CA PRO A 72 -14.87 -10.35 10.23
C PRO A 72 -13.47 -10.34 9.62
N ALA A 73 -13.25 -9.49 8.62
CA ALA A 73 -11.92 -9.21 8.13
C ALA A 73 -11.18 -8.52 9.30
N ARG A 74 -9.98 -9.00 9.61
CA ARG A 74 -9.14 -8.53 10.74
C ARG A 74 -9.30 -7.03 10.97
N ASP A 75 -9.47 -6.64 12.25
CA ASP A 75 -9.72 -5.28 12.72
C ASP A 75 -9.27 -4.20 11.73
N PHE A 76 -10.24 -3.55 11.09
CA PHE A 76 -10.01 -2.45 10.14
C PHE A 76 -9.04 -1.40 10.66
N ALA A 77 -9.13 -1.09 11.96
CA ALA A 77 -8.25 -0.15 12.63
C ALA A 77 -6.81 -0.66 12.68
N ALA A 78 -6.61 -1.96 12.90
CA ALA A 78 -5.30 -2.62 12.86
C ALA A 78 -4.75 -2.67 11.42
N GLU A 79 -5.54 -3.10 10.43
CA GLU A 79 -5.09 -3.14 9.03
C GLU A 79 -4.71 -1.74 8.51
N LYS A 80 -5.50 -0.72 8.87
CA LYS A 80 -5.22 0.68 8.49
C LYS A 80 -3.98 1.23 9.22
N ALA A 81 -3.79 0.89 10.49
CA ALA A 81 -2.58 1.27 11.25
C ALA A 81 -1.32 0.61 10.67
N ASP A 82 -1.38 -0.68 10.32
CA ASP A 82 -0.28 -1.42 9.70
C ASP A 82 0.07 -0.84 8.33
N ARG A 83 -0.94 -0.54 7.51
CA ARG A 83 -0.73 0.10 6.20
C ARG A 83 -0.13 1.50 6.35
N MET A 84 -0.60 2.31 7.32
CA MET A 84 -0.02 3.62 7.60
C MET A 84 1.43 3.52 8.11
N ALA A 85 1.76 2.49 8.89
CA ALA A 85 3.12 2.24 9.35
C ALA A 85 4.06 1.87 8.19
N MET A 86 3.62 1.00 7.27
CA MET A 86 4.37 0.67 6.06
C MET A 86 4.63 1.90 5.19
N LEU A 87 3.59 2.73 4.95
CA LEU A 87 3.73 3.96 4.16
C LEU A 87 4.69 4.98 4.78
N LYS A 88 4.71 5.08 6.11
CA LYS A 88 5.62 6.00 6.81
C LYS A 88 7.08 5.58 6.64
N HIS A 89 7.36 4.28 6.63
CA HIS A 89 8.70 3.76 6.41
C HIS A 89 9.19 4.08 4.99
N GLU A 90 8.37 3.79 3.98
CA GLU A 90 8.70 4.11 2.58
C GLU A 90 8.87 5.60 2.34
N ARG A 91 7.99 6.43 2.92
CA ARG A 91 8.09 7.89 2.84
C ARG A 91 9.37 8.41 3.48
N ASN A 92 9.75 7.89 4.65
CA ASN A 92 10.96 8.32 5.33
C ASN A 92 12.21 7.91 4.53
N LEU A 93 12.24 6.71 3.97
CA LEU A 93 13.34 6.27 3.10
C LEU A 93 13.46 7.17 1.85
N PHE A 94 12.31 7.51 1.24
CA PHE A 94 12.25 8.43 0.10
C PHE A 94 12.75 9.83 0.48
N LEU A 95 12.29 10.39 1.60
CA LEU A 95 12.69 11.72 2.07
C LEU A 95 14.18 11.79 2.42
N VAL A 96 14.73 10.76 3.09
CA VAL A 96 16.16 10.69 3.38
C VAL A 96 16.98 10.63 2.09
N SER A 97 16.54 9.79 1.13
CA SER A 97 17.21 9.69 -0.17
C SER A 97 17.16 11.02 -0.95
N LEU A 98 16.00 11.68 -0.95
CA LEU A 98 15.81 12.99 -1.59
C LEU A 98 16.70 14.08 -0.98
N LEU A 99 16.84 14.07 0.35
CA LEU A 99 17.64 15.06 1.05
C LEU A 99 19.14 14.82 0.82
N LEU A 100 19.59 13.56 0.73
CA LEU A 100 20.98 13.23 0.38
C LEU A 100 21.34 13.55 -1.08
N THR A 101 20.39 13.49 -2.02
CA THR A 101 20.64 13.81 -3.43
C THR A 101 20.52 15.30 -3.77
N LEU A 102 19.83 16.07 -2.92
CA LEU A 102 19.63 17.52 -3.09
C LEU A 102 20.93 18.33 -3.27
N PRO A 103 22.02 18.06 -2.51
CA PRO A 103 23.30 18.74 -2.70
C PRO A 103 23.91 18.48 -4.08
N LEU A 104 23.87 17.24 -4.59
CA LEU A 104 24.38 16.90 -5.92
C LEU A 104 23.58 17.56 -7.04
N ILE A 105 22.26 17.62 -6.91
CA ILE A 105 21.40 18.35 -7.86
C ILE A 105 21.71 19.86 -7.81
N GLY A 106 21.98 20.40 -6.62
CA GLY A 106 22.43 21.76 -6.43
C GLY A 106 23.75 22.06 -7.15
N GLU A 107 24.71 21.14 -7.11
CA GLU A 107 25.97 21.27 -7.87
C GLU A 107 25.74 21.29 -9.38
N MET A 108 24.85 20.44 -9.90
CA MET A 108 24.48 20.48 -11.32
C MET A 108 23.90 21.84 -11.73
N LEU A 109 23.05 22.43 -10.89
CA LEU A 109 22.47 23.76 -11.14
C LEU A 109 23.51 24.88 -11.03
N LEU A 110 24.46 24.78 -10.08
CA LEU A 110 25.56 25.73 -9.91
C LEU A 110 26.54 25.70 -11.10
N MET A 111 26.81 24.51 -11.62
CA MET A 111 27.63 24.33 -12.83
C MET A 111 26.93 24.94 -14.05
N PHE A 112 25.60 24.80 -14.17
CA PHE A 112 24.82 25.50 -15.21
C PHE A 112 24.85 27.02 -15.05
N ALA A 113 24.96 27.53 -13.81
CA ALA A 113 25.11 28.95 -13.50
C ALA A 113 26.57 29.49 -13.65
N GLY A 114 27.51 28.67 -14.15
CA GLY A 114 28.89 29.08 -14.46
C GLY A 114 29.85 29.12 -13.26
N VAL A 115 29.46 28.55 -12.11
CA VAL A 115 30.31 28.48 -10.92
C VAL A 115 30.96 27.10 -10.83
N HIS A 116 32.27 27.02 -11.08
CA HIS A 116 33.05 25.78 -10.99
C HIS A 116 33.59 25.56 -9.57
N LEU A 117 32.69 25.38 -8.60
CA LEU A 117 33.08 24.92 -7.28
C LEU A 117 33.28 23.41 -7.34
N MET A 118 34.48 22.96 -7.70
CA MET A 118 34.79 21.52 -7.77
C MET A 118 34.89 20.97 -6.35
N MET A 119 33.82 20.33 -5.86
CA MET A 119 33.89 19.54 -4.64
C MET A 119 34.98 18.46 -4.84
N PRO A 120 35.89 18.26 -3.87
CA PRO A 120 36.98 17.31 -4.06
C PRO A 120 36.43 15.89 -4.26
N LEU A 121 37.05 15.15 -5.18
CA LEU A 121 36.61 13.82 -5.64
C LEU A 121 36.28 12.83 -4.50
N TRP A 122 37.02 12.91 -3.39
CA TRP A 122 36.80 12.06 -2.21
C TRP A 122 35.48 12.36 -1.49
N ALA A 123 35.02 13.61 -1.47
CA ALA A 123 33.77 14.01 -0.83
C ALA A 123 32.57 13.55 -1.65
N GLN A 124 32.67 13.62 -2.99
CA GLN A 124 31.67 13.06 -3.89
C GLN A 124 31.56 11.54 -3.74
N TRP A 125 32.68 10.84 -3.65
CA TRP A 125 32.71 9.40 -3.36
C TRP A 125 32.07 9.05 -2.02
N LEU A 126 32.37 9.82 -0.96
CA LEU A 126 31.84 9.62 0.39
C LEU A 126 30.31 9.83 0.45
N LEU A 127 29.77 10.79 -0.31
CA LEU A 127 28.34 11.07 -0.36
C LEU A 127 27.59 10.08 -1.27
N ALA A 128 28.21 9.66 -2.38
CA ALA A 128 27.59 8.75 -3.34
C ALA A 128 27.53 7.30 -2.82
N THR A 129 28.51 6.85 -2.05
CA THR A 129 28.60 5.45 -1.59
C THR A 129 27.41 5.01 -0.71
N PRO A 130 26.95 5.77 0.29
CA PRO A 130 25.75 5.43 1.05
C PRO A 130 24.48 5.42 0.19
N VAL A 131 24.36 6.34 -0.77
CA VAL A 131 23.19 6.38 -1.66
C VAL A 131 23.17 5.15 -2.57
N GLN A 132 24.30 4.83 -3.19
CA GLN A 132 24.43 3.71 -4.10
C GLN A 132 24.23 2.35 -3.42
N PHE A 133 24.89 2.13 -2.27
CA PHE A 133 24.87 0.82 -1.62
C PHE A 133 23.80 0.67 -0.55
N TRP A 134 23.36 1.74 0.12
CA TRP A 134 22.35 1.64 1.17
C TRP A 134 20.94 1.89 0.64
N ALA A 135 20.71 3.02 -0.05
CA ALA A 135 19.42 3.28 -0.69
C ALA A 135 19.21 2.39 -1.93
N GLY A 136 20.28 2.09 -2.66
CA GLY A 136 20.25 1.18 -3.81
C GLY A 136 20.16 -0.31 -3.45
N ALA A 137 20.44 -0.72 -2.19
CA ALA A 137 20.44 -2.12 -1.76
C ALA A 137 19.19 -2.91 -2.19
N ARG A 138 18.03 -2.28 -2.15
CA ARG A 138 16.74 -2.88 -2.53
C ARG A 138 16.73 -3.41 -3.97
N PHE A 139 17.41 -2.71 -4.88
CA PHE A 139 17.47 -3.09 -6.29
C PHE A 139 18.39 -4.30 -6.48
N TYR A 140 19.50 -4.38 -5.74
CA TYR A 140 20.37 -5.56 -5.77
C TYR A 140 19.66 -6.81 -5.23
N THR A 141 18.90 -6.67 -4.13
CA THR A 141 18.12 -7.79 -3.58
C THR A 141 17.01 -8.25 -4.52
N GLY A 142 16.31 -7.31 -5.16
CA GLY A 142 15.27 -7.62 -6.15
C GLY A 142 15.85 -8.27 -7.41
N ALA A 143 16.98 -7.77 -7.90
CA ALA A 143 17.70 -8.33 -9.04
C ALA A 143 18.16 -9.77 -8.79
N TRP A 144 18.73 -10.04 -7.61
CA TRP A 144 19.19 -11.38 -7.24
C TRP A 144 18.04 -12.38 -7.13
N ALA A 145 16.91 -11.98 -6.54
CA ALA A 145 15.72 -12.80 -6.45
C ALA A 145 15.14 -13.14 -7.83
N ALA A 146 15.08 -12.15 -8.74
CA ALA A 146 14.60 -12.33 -10.11
C ALA A 146 15.51 -13.31 -10.89
N LEU A 147 16.82 -13.10 -10.85
CA LEU A 147 17.80 -13.96 -11.53
C LEU A 147 17.75 -15.41 -11.00
N ARG A 148 17.59 -15.59 -9.69
CA ARG A 148 17.44 -16.93 -9.09
C ARG A 148 16.19 -17.66 -9.59
N SER A 149 15.12 -16.94 -9.92
CA SER A 149 13.91 -17.51 -10.53
C SER A 149 14.01 -17.70 -12.05
N GLY A 150 15.15 -17.39 -12.67
CA GLY A 150 15.36 -17.47 -14.12
C GLY A 150 14.69 -16.33 -14.91
N GLY A 151 14.21 -15.29 -14.21
CA GLY A 151 13.58 -14.12 -14.80
C GLY A 151 14.49 -12.89 -14.80
N SER A 152 14.06 -11.85 -15.52
CA SER A 152 14.67 -10.52 -15.47
C SER A 152 13.59 -9.48 -15.18
N ASN A 153 13.88 -8.52 -14.32
CA ASN A 153 12.97 -7.45 -13.93
C ASN A 153 13.67 -6.08 -14.00
N MET A 154 12.92 -5.00 -13.69
CA MET A 154 13.46 -3.64 -13.71
C MET A 154 14.66 -3.47 -12.76
N ASP A 155 14.66 -4.18 -11.63
CA ASP A 155 15.74 -4.10 -10.65
C ASP A 155 17.07 -4.66 -11.20
N VAL A 156 17.02 -5.69 -12.05
CA VAL A 156 18.20 -6.21 -12.76
C VAL A 156 18.80 -5.15 -13.67
N LEU A 157 17.98 -4.40 -14.42
CA LEU A 157 18.45 -3.33 -15.30
C LEU A 157 19.09 -2.19 -14.51
N VAL A 158 18.47 -1.77 -13.40
CA VAL A 158 19.00 -0.70 -12.53
C VAL A 158 20.31 -1.13 -11.86
N ALA A 159 20.40 -2.36 -11.37
CA ALA A 159 21.61 -2.88 -10.75
C ALA A 159 22.76 -2.98 -11.75
N LEU A 160 22.51 -3.49 -12.97
CA LEU A 160 23.52 -3.53 -14.03
C LEU A 160 23.94 -2.12 -14.47
N GLY A 161 22.99 -1.20 -14.61
CA GLY A 161 23.27 0.15 -15.10
C GLY A 161 24.01 1.05 -14.13
N THR A 162 23.80 0.88 -12.82
CA THR A 162 24.49 1.70 -11.80
C THR A 162 25.80 1.06 -11.30
N SER A 163 26.08 -0.19 -11.66
CA SER A 163 27.30 -0.92 -11.29
C SER A 163 28.30 -1.07 -12.45
N ALA A 164 27.96 -0.59 -13.65
CA ALA A 164 28.83 -0.59 -14.83
C ALA A 164 29.74 0.64 -14.86
#